data_AF-A0AAW5SFZ8-F1
#
_entry.id   AF-A0AAW5SFZ8-F1
#
_cell.length_a   1.000
_cell.length_b   1.000
_cell.length_c   1.000
_cell.angle_alpha   90.00
_cell.angle_beta   90.00
_cell.angle_gamma   90.00
#
_symmetry.space_group_name_H-M   'P 1'
#
loop_
_entity.id
_entity.type
_entity.pdbx_description
1 polymer ?
#
loop_
_entity_poly.entity_id
_entity_poly.type
_entity_poly.pdbx_seq_one_letter_code
_entity_poly.pdbx_strand_id
1 'polypeptide(L)'
;MSTHPTESASYTHIPVMFRDEYSDKTYGTIVLNGTMSEAQRAELDGYLVRGTEYRPAILELVGLEMNRVDDEWFDMNLTEMTIEQTDRLGWDGELDEHPQASIEEFIAGFKAAAERQWRLRGTLHVEIDASAERGWRETASALKKVISRVEEQLARGELRELPFTAVTNQDGHAIGRVWVTD
;
A
#
# COMPACT_ATOMS: atom_id res chain seq x y z
N MET A 1 10.92 -43.99 -20.78
CA MET A 1 11.37 -42.67 -20.32
C MET A 1 10.50 -41.65 -21.04
N SER A 2 9.47 -41.13 -20.37
CA SER A 2 8.63 -40.07 -20.92
C SER A 2 9.25 -38.73 -20.57
N THR A 3 9.80 -38.04 -21.56
CA THR A 3 10.17 -36.63 -21.44
C THR A 3 8.88 -35.82 -21.50
N HIS A 4 8.31 -35.52 -20.34
CA HIS A 4 7.37 -34.40 -20.26
C HIS A 4 8.19 -33.14 -20.55
N PRO A 5 7.78 -32.28 -21.51
CA PRO A 5 8.33 -30.94 -21.55
C PRO A 5 7.88 -30.27 -20.25
N THR A 6 8.81 -29.99 -19.35
CA THR A 6 8.56 -29.03 -18.28
C THR A 6 8.35 -27.71 -19.00
N GLU A 7 7.11 -27.28 -19.17
CA GLU A 7 6.82 -25.91 -19.59
C GLU A 7 7.48 -24.99 -18.56
N SER A 8 8.50 -24.27 -18.99
CA SER A 8 9.13 -23.23 -18.19
C SER A 8 8.07 -22.19 -17.85
N ALA A 9 7.81 -21.99 -16.56
CA ALA A 9 6.90 -20.95 -16.10
C ALA A 9 7.49 -19.57 -16.43
N SER A 10 6.62 -18.61 -16.71
CA SER A 10 7.02 -17.21 -16.93
C SER A 10 6.68 -16.41 -15.69
N TYR A 11 7.62 -15.56 -15.26
CA TYR A 11 7.48 -14.72 -14.09
C TYR A 11 7.76 -13.27 -14.44
N THR A 12 6.97 -12.37 -13.86
CA THR A 12 7.19 -10.93 -13.96
C THR A 12 7.93 -10.45 -12.72
N HIS A 13 9.08 -9.84 -12.91
CA HIS A 13 9.94 -9.32 -11.85
C HIS A 13 9.88 -7.81 -11.88
N ILE A 14 9.41 -7.20 -10.79
CA ILE A 14 9.26 -5.75 -10.65
C ILE A 14 10.23 -5.25 -9.58
N PRO A 15 11.26 -4.46 -9.95
CA PRO A 15 12.17 -3.87 -8.98
C PRO A 15 11.46 -2.90 -8.03
N VAL A 16 11.82 -2.97 -6.76
CA VAL A 16 11.30 -2.09 -5.70
C VAL A 16 12.46 -1.32 -5.04
N MET A 17 12.27 -0.01 -4.93
CA MET A 17 13.21 0.89 -4.26
C MET A 17 12.57 1.44 -2.98
N PHE A 18 13.39 1.59 -1.94
CA PHE A 18 13.02 2.30 -0.73
C PHE A 18 13.82 3.60 -0.70
N ARG A 19 13.12 4.72 -0.51
CA ARG A 19 13.76 6.01 -0.28
C ARG A 19 13.86 6.23 1.22
N ASP A 20 15.05 6.06 1.77
CA ASP A 20 15.33 6.60 3.11
C ASP A 20 15.83 8.04 2.99
N GLU A 21 15.81 8.78 4.11
CA GLU A 21 16.23 10.19 4.18
C GLU A 21 17.68 10.45 3.69
N TYR A 22 18.47 9.40 3.42
CA TYR A 22 19.91 9.47 3.19
C TYR A 22 20.38 8.81 1.87
N SER A 23 19.59 7.96 1.21
CA SER A 23 19.93 7.34 -0.08
C SER A 23 18.78 6.60 -0.77
N ASP A 24 18.76 6.66 -2.11
CA ASP A 24 17.99 5.73 -2.95
C ASP A 24 18.80 4.43 -3.12
N LYS A 25 18.25 3.30 -2.66
CA LYS A 25 18.80 1.97 -3.00
C LYS A 25 17.67 1.02 -3.40
N THR A 26 17.95 0.12 -4.33
CA THR A 26 17.07 -1.01 -4.67
C THR A 26 17.16 -2.05 -3.56
N TYR A 27 16.03 -2.41 -2.95
CA TYR A 27 16.00 -3.31 -1.79
C TYR A 27 15.26 -4.62 -2.05
N GLY A 28 14.54 -4.77 -3.16
CA GLY A 28 13.85 -6.03 -3.46
C GLY A 28 13.23 -6.09 -4.85
N THR A 29 12.63 -7.23 -5.14
CA THR A 29 11.92 -7.53 -6.39
C THR A 29 10.61 -8.20 -6.04
N ILE A 30 9.49 -7.67 -6.55
CA ILE A 30 8.20 -8.37 -6.51
C ILE A 30 8.20 -9.38 -7.66
N VAL A 31 7.85 -10.62 -7.35
CA VAL A 31 7.74 -11.70 -8.35
C VAL A 31 6.28 -12.10 -8.48
N LEU A 32 5.73 -11.94 -9.69
CA LEU A 32 4.35 -12.29 -10.02
C LEU A 32 4.33 -13.46 -11.00
N ASN A 33 3.36 -14.35 -10.84
CA ASN A 33 3.16 -15.45 -11.77
C ASN A 33 2.58 -14.94 -13.10
N GLY A 34 3.24 -15.31 -14.21
CA GLY A 34 2.85 -14.96 -15.57
C GLY A 34 3.61 -13.76 -16.14
N THR A 35 3.18 -13.36 -17.33
CA THR A 35 3.74 -12.24 -18.08
C THR A 35 2.82 -11.04 -17.99
N MET A 36 3.27 -9.95 -17.36
CA MET A 36 2.52 -8.70 -17.33
C MET A 36 2.50 -8.06 -18.71
N SER A 37 1.29 -7.90 -19.25
CA SER A 37 1.08 -7.19 -20.51
C SER A 37 1.31 -5.69 -20.37
N GLU A 38 1.52 -5.00 -21.49
CA GLU A 38 1.65 -3.54 -21.51
C GLU A 38 0.37 -2.84 -20.99
N ALA A 39 -0.81 -3.39 -21.29
CA ALA A 39 -2.08 -2.88 -20.78
C ALA A 39 -2.19 -3.00 -19.25
N GLN A 40 -1.80 -4.15 -18.69
CA GLN A 40 -1.77 -4.38 -17.24
C GLN A 40 -0.74 -3.48 -16.54
N ARG A 41 0.43 -3.27 -17.17
CA ARG A 41 1.44 -2.34 -16.68
C ARG A 41 0.92 -0.90 -16.66
N ALA A 42 0.24 -0.46 -17.72
CA ALA A 42 -0.36 0.87 -17.79
C ALA A 42 -1.52 1.04 -16.80
N GLU A 43 -2.31 0.00 -16.56
CA GLU A 43 -3.35 -0.01 -15.53
C GLU A 43 -2.75 0.14 -14.13
N LEU A 44 -1.71 -0.65 -13.81
CA LEU A 44 -1.01 -0.59 -12.53
C LEU A 44 -0.38 0.79 -12.29
N ASP A 45 0.29 1.35 -13.31
CA ASP A 45 0.88 2.70 -13.29
C ASP A 45 -0.17 3.77 -12.94
N GLY A 46 -1.40 3.61 -13.43
CA GLY A 46 -2.51 4.50 -13.13
C GLY A 46 -2.96 4.52 -11.65
N TYR A 47 -2.55 3.54 -10.85
CA TYR A 47 -2.88 3.46 -9.42
C TYR A 47 -1.76 3.99 -8.50
N LEU A 48 -0.54 4.15 -9.03
CA LEU A 48 0.61 4.62 -8.27
C LEU A 48 0.52 6.12 -7.98
N VAL A 49 1.04 6.52 -6.82
CA VAL A 49 1.15 7.93 -6.43
C VAL A 49 2.41 8.51 -7.06
N ARG A 50 2.32 9.74 -7.61
CA ARG A 50 3.45 10.42 -8.27
C ARG A 50 4.17 9.58 -9.35
N GLY A 51 3.48 8.60 -9.93
CA GLY A 51 3.97 7.75 -11.01
C GLY A 51 4.85 6.57 -10.57
N THR A 52 5.18 6.42 -9.28
CA THR A 52 6.00 5.29 -8.78
C THR A 52 5.66 4.86 -7.35
N GLU A 53 5.10 5.74 -6.53
CA GLU A 53 4.96 5.52 -5.09
C GLU A 53 3.75 4.62 -4.75
N TYR A 54 3.97 3.66 -3.85
CA TYR A 54 2.93 2.81 -3.27
C TYR A 54 3.23 2.48 -1.80
N ARG A 55 2.22 2.04 -1.06
CA ARG A 55 2.37 1.63 0.36
C ARG A 55 2.14 0.13 0.52
N PRO A 56 3.20 -0.67 0.71
CA PRO A 56 3.08 -2.12 0.75
C PRO A 56 2.17 -2.66 1.85
N ALA A 57 2.18 -2.02 3.03
CA ALA A 57 1.36 -2.40 4.18
C ALA A 57 -0.15 -2.41 3.89
N ILE A 58 -0.60 -1.74 2.83
CA ILE A 58 -2.02 -1.65 2.43
C ILE A 58 -2.43 -2.79 1.52
N LEU A 59 -1.48 -3.37 0.79
CA LEU A 59 -1.83 -4.29 -0.28
C LEU A 59 -2.37 -5.63 0.25
N GLU A 60 -2.21 -5.93 1.55
CA GLU A 60 -2.66 -7.17 2.21
C GLU A 60 -2.35 -8.43 1.36
N LEU A 61 -1.28 -8.36 0.55
CA LEU A 61 -0.95 -9.41 -0.40
C LEU A 61 -0.37 -10.57 0.38
N VAL A 62 -1.07 -11.70 0.31
CA VAL A 62 -0.60 -12.97 0.85
C VAL A 62 0.71 -13.31 0.15
N GLY A 63 1.83 -13.32 0.91
CA GLY A 63 3.15 -13.68 0.41
C GLY A 63 4.11 -12.54 0.07
N LEU A 64 3.73 -11.28 0.31
CA LEU A 64 4.66 -10.15 0.22
C LEU A 64 5.45 -10.00 1.54
N GLU A 65 6.58 -10.69 1.68
CA GLU A 65 7.50 -10.47 2.80
C GLU A 65 8.46 -9.33 2.48
N MET A 66 8.34 -8.22 3.21
CA MET A 66 9.23 -7.07 3.07
C MET A 66 9.92 -6.84 4.40
N ASN A 67 11.25 -6.65 4.35
CA ASN A 67 12.10 -6.49 5.53
C ASN A 67 11.75 -5.28 6.43
N ARG A 68 10.80 -4.41 6.01
CA ARG A 68 10.27 -3.27 6.77
C ARG A 68 8.82 -2.98 6.35
N VAL A 69 7.87 -3.18 7.28
CA VAL A 69 6.41 -2.99 7.05
C VAL A 69 5.87 -1.74 7.78
N ASP A 70 6.71 -1.10 8.61
CA ASP A 70 6.29 -0.13 9.63
C ASP A 70 6.10 1.33 9.12
N ASP A 71 5.85 1.52 7.82
CA ASP A 71 5.59 2.75 7.04
C ASP A 71 6.77 3.55 6.46
N GLU A 72 6.72 3.85 5.14
CA GLU A 72 7.17 5.15 4.57
C GLU A 72 6.88 5.42 3.07
N TRP A 73 6.23 4.52 2.33
CA TRP A 73 6.12 4.55 0.85
C TRP A 73 7.35 3.96 0.15
N PHE A 74 7.08 3.28 -0.95
CA PHE A 74 8.07 2.60 -1.78
C PHE A 74 7.89 3.02 -3.22
N ASP A 75 8.98 3.07 -3.97
CA ASP A 75 8.93 3.26 -5.41
C ASP A 75 8.91 1.91 -6.10
N MET A 76 7.92 1.75 -6.98
CA MET A 76 7.84 0.65 -7.92
C MET A 76 8.40 1.10 -9.26
N ASN A 77 9.47 0.45 -9.72
CA ASN A 77 10.05 0.77 -11.02
C ASN A 77 9.47 -0.12 -12.13
N LEU A 78 8.34 0.29 -12.68
CA LEU A 78 7.69 -0.44 -13.78
C LEU A 78 8.46 -0.38 -15.10
N THR A 79 9.40 0.57 -15.30
CA THR A 79 10.18 0.65 -16.56
C THR A 79 11.32 -0.35 -16.62
N GLU A 80 11.83 -0.79 -15.48
CA GLU A 80 12.90 -1.79 -15.36
C GLU A 80 12.37 -3.21 -15.09
N MET A 81 11.06 -3.42 -15.20
CA MET A 81 10.43 -4.73 -15.07
C MET A 81 11.01 -5.71 -16.10
N THR A 82 11.31 -6.93 -15.64
CA THR A 82 11.79 -8.02 -16.50
C THR A 82 10.83 -9.20 -16.49
N ILE A 83 10.86 -9.99 -17.56
CA ILE A 83 10.14 -11.26 -17.66
C ILE A 83 11.20 -12.36 -17.69
N GLU A 84 11.13 -13.27 -16.72
CA GLU A 84 12.03 -14.41 -16.63
C GLU A 84 11.26 -15.69 -16.94
N GLN A 85 11.82 -16.51 -17.85
CA GLN A 85 11.32 -17.86 -18.12
C GLN A 85 12.23 -18.84 -17.40
N THR A 86 11.73 -19.47 -16.36
CA THR A 86 12.52 -20.35 -15.52
C THR A 86 11.65 -21.44 -14.90
N ASP A 87 12.25 -22.60 -14.65
CA ASP A 87 11.68 -23.65 -13.81
C ASP A 87 12.06 -23.48 -12.33
N ARG A 88 12.87 -22.45 -12.01
CA ARG A 88 13.38 -22.12 -10.66
C ARG A 88 13.49 -20.61 -10.49
N LEU A 89 12.80 -20.02 -9.51
CA LEU A 89 12.99 -18.61 -9.17
C LEU A 89 14.41 -18.39 -8.64
N GLY A 90 15.18 -17.50 -9.29
CA GLY A 90 16.54 -17.13 -8.91
C GLY A 90 16.61 -16.21 -7.69
N TRP A 91 15.85 -16.49 -6.65
CA TRP A 91 16.03 -15.92 -5.32
C TRP A 91 16.78 -16.95 -4.47
N ASP A 92 17.68 -16.50 -3.59
CA ASP A 92 18.41 -17.37 -2.65
C ASP A 92 17.50 -18.01 -1.56
N GLY A 93 16.18 -18.08 -1.80
CA GLY A 93 15.16 -18.70 -0.93
C GLY A 93 14.35 -19.76 -1.69
N GLU A 94 13.82 -20.74 -0.96
CA GLU A 94 12.99 -21.79 -1.56
C GLU A 94 11.62 -21.24 -1.98
N LEU A 95 11.20 -21.59 -3.21
CA LEU A 95 9.90 -21.24 -3.81
C LEU A 95 8.69 -21.59 -2.92
N ASP A 96 8.88 -22.52 -1.99
CA ASP A 96 7.85 -23.10 -1.14
C ASP A 96 7.52 -22.22 0.08
N GLU A 97 8.30 -21.16 0.34
CA GLU A 97 8.14 -20.30 1.52
C GLU A 97 7.19 -19.10 1.28
N HIS A 98 6.85 -18.78 0.02
CA HIS A 98 6.03 -17.61 -0.31
C HIS A 98 4.87 -17.90 -1.29
N PRO A 99 3.63 -17.53 -0.93
CA PRO A 99 2.50 -17.58 -1.84
C PRO A 99 2.74 -16.72 -3.09
N GLN A 100 2.60 -17.33 -4.27
CA GLN A 100 2.68 -16.62 -5.54
C GLN A 100 1.37 -15.87 -5.80
N ALA A 101 1.43 -14.53 -5.87
CA ALA A 101 0.29 -13.72 -6.31
C ALA A 101 0.19 -13.73 -7.84
N SER A 102 -1.02 -13.86 -8.37
CA SER A 102 -1.27 -13.63 -9.80
C SER A 102 -1.19 -12.13 -10.13
N ILE A 103 -0.87 -11.79 -11.39
CA ILE A 103 -0.87 -10.40 -11.86
C ILE A 103 -2.24 -9.74 -11.68
N GLU A 104 -3.33 -10.49 -11.85
CA GLU A 104 -4.70 -9.98 -11.71
C GLU A 104 -5.04 -9.64 -10.25
N GLU A 105 -4.73 -10.53 -9.30
CA GLU A 105 -4.91 -10.27 -7.87
C GLU A 105 -4.06 -9.10 -7.39
N PHE A 106 -2.83 -9.00 -7.92
CA PHE A 106 -1.92 -7.90 -7.64
C PHE A 106 -2.52 -6.56 -8.06
N ILE A 107 -2.98 -6.44 -9.32
CA ILE A 107 -3.61 -5.21 -9.83
C ILE A 107 -4.91 -4.89 -9.09
N ALA A 108 -5.72 -5.90 -8.76
CA ALA A 108 -6.95 -5.71 -7.98
C ALA A 108 -6.64 -5.15 -6.57
N GLY A 109 -5.57 -5.62 -5.93
CA GLY A 109 -5.07 -5.08 -4.66
C GLY A 109 -4.66 -3.60 -4.77
N PHE A 110 -3.91 -3.24 -5.81
CA PHE A 110 -3.51 -1.84 -6.08
C PHE A 110 -4.71 -0.94 -6.34
N LYS A 111 -5.67 -1.39 -7.15
CA LYS A 111 -6.90 -0.66 -7.40
C LYS A 111 -7.66 -0.38 -6.11
N ALA A 112 -7.85 -1.42 -5.28
CA ALA A 112 -8.57 -1.28 -4.01
C ALA A 112 -7.82 -0.37 -3.02
N ALA A 113 -6.48 -0.40 -3.02
CA ALA A 113 -5.66 0.53 -2.23
C ALA A 113 -5.79 1.97 -2.73
N ALA A 114 -5.76 2.19 -4.04
CA ALA A 114 -5.90 3.51 -4.66
C ALA A 114 -7.31 4.09 -4.45
N GLU A 115 -8.37 3.30 -4.55
CA GLU A 115 -9.75 3.70 -4.25
C GLU A 115 -9.90 4.16 -2.78
N ARG A 116 -9.11 3.60 -1.86
CA ARG A 116 -9.02 4.03 -0.46
C ARG A 116 -8.01 5.15 -0.21
N GLN A 117 -7.43 5.71 -1.28
CA GLN A 117 -6.39 6.74 -1.22
C GLN A 117 -5.16 6.32 -0.43
N TRP A 118 -4.78 5.03 -0.53
CA TRP A 118 -3.62 4.47 0.17
C TRP A 118 -3.67 4.72 1.68
N ARG A 119 -4.86 4.50 2.27
CA ARG A 119 -5.07 4.48 3.71
C ARG A 119 -5.14 3.04 4.24
N LEU A 120 -4.40 2.76 5.31
CA LEU A 120 -4.47 1.48 6.03
C LEU A 120 -5.85 1.28 6.64
N ARG A 121 -6.32 0.04 6.71
CA ARG A 121 -7.54 -0.34 7.44
C ARG A 121 -7.39 -0.16 8.95
N GLY A 122 -8.50 0.07 9.64
CA GLY A 122 -8.57 0.21 11.09
C GLY A 122 -7.65 1.30 11.67
N THR A 123 -7.25 2.28 10.86
CA THR A 123 -6.25 3.27 11.21
C THR A 123 -6.90 4.62 11.46
N LEU A 124 -6.47 5.29 12.53
CA LEU A 124 -6.87 6.66 12.84
C LEU A 124 -6.00 7.65 12.06
N HIS A 125 -6.63 8.45 11.20
CA HIS A 125 -5.96 9.43 10.35
C HIS A 125 -6.18 10.84 10.87
N VAL A 126 -5.14 11.68 10.74
CA VAL A 126 -5.15 13.08 11.17
C VAL A 126 -4.50 13.93 10.09
N GLU A 127 -5.22 14.93 9.58
CA GLU A 127 -4.72 15.95 8.66
C GLU A 127 -4.77 17.31 9.36
N ILE A 128 -3.70 18.11 9.27
CA ILE A 128 -3.59 19.39 9.95
C ILE A 128 -3.06 20.43 8.96
N ASP A 129 -3.73 21.57 8.88
CA ASP A 129 -3.14 22.75 8.22
C ASP A 129 -2.07 23.33 9.14
N ALA A 130 -0.81 23.07 8.81
CA ALA A 130 0.34 23.57 9.56
C ALA A 130 0.51 25.10 9.47
N SER A 131 -0.14 25.75 8.50
CA SER A 131 -0.10 27.20 8.33
C SER A 131 -1.17 27.95 9.14
N ALA A 132 -2.19 27.24 9.63
CA ALA A 132 -3.27 27.83 10.42
C ALA A 132 -2.83 28.10 11.86
N GLU A 133 -3.05 29.34 12.33
CA GLU A 133 -2.86 29.68 13.75
C GLU A 133 -3.75 28.76 14.61
N ARG A 134 -3.14 28.05 15.58
CA ARG A 134 -3.80 27.04 16.45
C ARG A 134 -4.27 25.75 15.75
N GLY A 135 -3.97 25.52 14.46
CA GLY A 135 -4.34 24.31 13.71
C GLY A 135 -4.00 23.01 14.45
N TRP A 136 -2.79 22.93 15.02
CA TRP A 136 -2.38 21.78 15.85
C TRP A 136 -3.21 21.61 17.12
N ARG A 137 -3.40 22.69 17.90
CA ARG A 137 -4.08 22.63 19.20
C ARG A 137 -5.55 22.23 19.05
N GLU A 138 -6.22 22.79 18.05
CA GLU A 138 -7.64 22.53 17.80
C GLU A 138 -7.86 21.15 17.19
N THR A 139 -6.99 20.72 16.27
CA THR A 139 -7.06 19.38 15.69
C THR A 139 -6.70 18.28 16.68
N ALA A 140 -5.74 18.51 17.58
CA ALA A 140 -5.41 17.57 18.66
C ALA A 140 -6.57 17.39 19.68
N SER A 141 -7.38 18.43 19.90
CA SER A 141 -8.59 18.33 20.72
C SER A 141 -9.67 17.50 20.04
N ALA A 142 -9.88 17.70 18.74
CA ALA A 142 -10.77 16.87 17.94
C ALA A 142 -10.30 15.40 17.89
N LEU A 143 -8.98 15.17 17.80
CA LEU A 143 -8.37 13.85 17.83
C LEU A 143 -8.76 13.07 19.09
N LYS A 144 -8.64 13.69 20.28
CA LYS A 144 -9.04 13.05 21.54
C LYS A 144 -10.51 12.62 21.53
N LYS A 145 -11.40 13.44 20.97
CA LYS A 145 -12.84 13.12 20.87
C LYS A 145 -13.08 11.95 19.93
N VAL A 146 -12.37 11.88 18.81
CA VAL A 146 -12.49 10.75 17.87
C VAL A 146 -11.94 9.47 18.52
N ILE A 147 -10.79 9.52 19.21
CA ILE A 147 -10.24 8.38 19.95
C ILE A 147 -11.26 7.84 20.95
N SER A 148 -11.80 8.69 21.83
CA SER A 148 -12.78 8.23 22.83
C SER A 148 -14.04 7.64 22.20
N ARG A 149 -14.50 8.19 21.07
CA ARG A 149 -15.64 7.61 20.33
C ARG A 149 -15.32 6.23 19.76
N VAL A 150 -14.11 6.05 19.20
CA VAL A 150 -13.64 4.76 18.69
C VAL A 150 -13.56 3.74 19.81
N GLU A 151 -12.97 4.11 20.96
CA GLU A 151 -12.87 3.25 22.14
C GLU A 151 -14.26 2.80 22.65
N GLU A 152 -15.23 3.73 22.69
CA GLU A 152 -16.62 3.39 23.06
C GLU A 152 -17.30 2.45 22.06
N GLN A 153 -17.11 2.66 20.77
CA GLN A 153 -17.67 1.80 19.72
C GLN A 153 -17.04 0.40 19.72
N LEU A 154 -15.72 0.31 19.91
CA LEU A 154 -15.00 -0.94 20.10
C LEU A 154 -15.53 -1.71 21.32
N ALA A 155 -15.73 -1.03 22.45
CA ALA A 155 -16.28 -1.63 23.66
C ALA A 155 -17.71 -2.18 23.47
N ARG A 156 -18.46 -1.65 22.49
CA ARG A 156 -19.82 -2.09 22.14
C ARG A 156 -19.85 -3.12 21.00
N GLY A 157 -18.73 -3.39 20.34
CA GLY A 157 -18.66 -4.24 19.15
C GLY A 157 -19.31 -3.61 17.90
N GLU A 158 -19.52 -2.29 17.90
CA GLU A 158 -20.20 -1.55 16.83
C GLU A 158 -19.17 -0.81 15.96
N LEU A 159 -18.50 -1.53 15.07
CA LEU A 159 -17.46 -0.98 14.17
C LEU A 159 -17.99 -0.27 12.92
N ARG A 160 -19.31 -0.04 12.82
CA ARG A 160 -19.90 0.53 11.59
C ARG A 160 -19.84 2.05 11.60
N GLU A 161 -19.33 2.61 10.50
CA GLU A 161 -19.27 4.03 10.15
C GLU A 161 -18.63 4.91 11.23
N LEU A 162 -17.32 5.17 11.08
CA LEU A 162 -16.61 6.17 11.87
C LEU A 162 -16.67 7.51 11.14
N PRO A 163 -17.63 8.41 11.49
CA PRO A 163 -17.85 9.61 10.69
C PRO A 163 -16.67 10.56 10.81
N PHE A 164 -16.37 11.17 9.68
CA PHE A 164 -15.41 12.25 9.52
C PHE A 164 -15.68 13.42 10.49
N THR A 165 -14.63 13.94 11.12
CA THR A 165 -14.68 15.16 11.94
C THR A 165 -13.81 16.25 11.32
N ALA A 166 -14.44 17.22 10.65
CA ALA A 166 -13.77 18.45 10.22
C ALA A 166 -13.58 19.39 11.41
N VAL A 167 -12.41 20.04 11.46
CA VAL A 167 -12.08 21.11 12.39
C VAL A 167 -12.01 22.40 11.59
N THR A 168 -12.80 23.39 11.98
CA THR A 168 -12.85 24.70 11.33
C THR A 168 -12.40 25.79 12.30
N ASN A 169 -11.74 26.82 11.78
CA ASN A 169 -11.45 28.03 12.54
C ASN A 169 -12.71 28.88 12.78
N GLN A 170 -12.55 30.03 13.43
CA GLN A 170 -13.64 30.96 13.76
C GLN A 170 -14.35 31.53 12.52
N ASP A 171 -13.66 31.57 11.38
CA ASP A 171 -14.20 32.04 10.09
C ASP A 171 -14.88 30.91 9.29
N GLY A 172 -14.91 29.69 9.82
CA GLY A 172 -15.50 28.52 9.17
C GLY A 172 -14.59 27.83 8.14
N HIS A 173 -13.33 28.23 8.02
CA HIS A 173 -12.36 27.57 7.15
C HIS A 173 -11.83 26.28 7.80
N ALA A 174 -11.71 25.21 7.03
CA ALA A 174 -11.16 23.94 7.52
C ALA A 174 -9.66 24.08 7.82
N ILE A 175 -9.27 23.75 9.06
CA ILE A 175 -7.88 23.81 9.56
C ILE A 175 -7.35 22.43 9.99
N GLY A 176 -8.19 21.40 9.95
CA GLY A 176 -7.80 20.03 10.24
C GLY A 176 -8.95 19.04 10.08
N ARG A 177 -8.61 17.76 10.06
CA ARG A 177 -9.55 16.65 9.85
C ARG A 177 -9.09 15.43 10.63
N VAL A 178 -10.05 14.70 11.20
CA VAL A 178 -9.80 13.42 11.88
C VAL A 178 -10.85 12.40 11.45
N TRP A 179 -10.42 11.21 11.05
CA TRP A 179 -11.31 10.12 10.64
C TRP A 179 -10.65 8.75 10.85
N VAL A 180 -11.43 7.67 10.73
CA VAL A 180 -10.94 6.29 10.82
C VAL A 180 -11.40 5.54 9.58
N THR A 181 -10.54 4.66 9.08
CA THR A 181 -10.82 3.74 7.97
C THR A 181 -11.36 2.40 8.46
N ASP A 182 -12.07 1.70 7.56
CA ASP A 182 -12.75 0.42 7.79
C ASP A 182 -11.87 -0.66 8.42
#